data_AF-A0A5S3SA05-F1
#
_entry.id   AF-A0A5S3SA05-F1
#
_cell.length_a   1.000
_cell.length_b   1.000
_cell.length_c   1.000
_cell.angle_alpha   90.00
_cell.angle_beta   90.00
_cell.angle_gamma   90.00
#
_symmetry.space_group_name_H-M   'P 1'
#
loop_
_entity.id
_entity.type
_entity.pdbx_description
1 polymer ?
#
loop_
_entity_poly.entity_id
_entity_poly.type
_entity_poly.pdbx_seq_one_letter_code
_entity_poly.pdbx_strand_id
1 'polypeptide(L)'
;QPFAQCSRFLQGLGELQHETCDSTSSALKSALETPNSAAIGSAQAGKNVGLEVIKANLANQKENHSRFIVFARKPLQVSTQIPTKTSLIMSTKQQAGSLADALMIFKQ
;
A
#
# COMPACT_ATOMS: atom_id res chain seq x y z
N GLN A 1 -5.30 -4.91 -8.52
CA GLN A 1 -3.92 -4.96 -7.97
C GLN A 1 -3.61 -6.24 -7.19
N PRO A 2 -4.45 -6.73 -6.25
CA PRO A 2 -4.12 -7.89 -5.41
C PRO A 2 -3.81 -9.18 -6.18
N PHE A 3 -4.56 -9.48 -7.24
CA PHE A 3 -4.32 -10.66 -8.10
C PHE A 3 -2.90 -10.68 -8.70
N ALA A 4 -2.44 -9.55 -9.24
CA ALA A 4 -1.09 -9.44 -9.79
C ALA A 4 -0.01 -9.57 -8.70
N GLN A 5 -0.27 -9.06 -7.50
CA GLN A 5 0.64 -9.18 -6.37
C GLN A 5 0.68 -10.59 -5.79
N CYS A 6 -0.34 -11.43 -5.99
CA CYS A 6 -0.41 -12.80 -5.45
C CYS A 6 -0.37 -13.88 -6.55
N SER A 7 0.03 -13.50 -7.77
CA SER A 7 -0.13 -14.36 -8.95
C SER A 7 0.56 -15.72 -8.85
N ARG A 8 1.75 -15.81 -8.21
CA ARG A 8 2.47 -17.08 -8.05
C ARG A 8 1.71 -18.07 -7.18
N PHE A 9 1.04 -17.57 -6.15
CA PHE A 9 0.19 -18.39 -5.30
C PHE A 9 -1.06 -18.87 -6.06
N LEU A 10 -1.69 -17.96 -6.80
CA LEU A 10 -2.92 -18.26 -7.55
C LEU A 10 -2.70 -19.23 -8.70
N GLN A 11 -1.55 -19.17 -9.38
CA GLN A 11 -1.18 -20.14 -10.41
C GLN A 11 -1.01 -21.58 -9.89
N GLY A 12 -0.71 -21.74 -8.60
CA GLY A 12 -0.63 -23.06 -7.96
C GLY A 12 -1.99 -23.63 -7.55
N LEU A 13 -3.05 -22.82 -7.62
CA LEU A 13 -4.43 -23.25 -7.49
C LEU A 13 -4.95 -23.59 -8.89
N GLY A 14 -5.86 -24.57 -8.99
CA GLY A 14 -6.40 -25.04 -10.26
C GLY A 14 -7.25 -23.99 -10.97
N GLU A 15 -8.31 -24.42 -11.65
CA GLU A 15 -9.22 -23.45 -12.29
C GLU A 15 -9.97 -22.63 -11.22
N LEU A 16 -9.61 -21.35 -11.11
CA LEU A 16 -10.24 -20.37 -10.26
C LEU A 16 -10.96 -19.33 -11.12
N GLN A 17 -12.19 -19.00 -10.75
CA GLN A 17 -12.86 -17.82 -11.28
C GLN A 17 -12.37 -16.59 -10.52
N HIS A 18 -11.77 -15.63 -11.23
CA HIS A 18 -11.38 -14.36 -10.64
C HIS A 18 -12.52 -13.35 -10.73
N GLU A 19 -12.99 -12.89 -9.58
CA GLU A 19 -13.97 -11.81 -9.47
C GLU A 19 -13.29 -10.54 -8.98
N THR A 20 -13.43 -9.45 -9.74
CA THR A 20 -12.84 -8.15 -9.39
C THR A 20 -13.82 -7.32 -8.56
N CYS A 21 -13.35 -6.78 -7.44
CA CYS A 21 -14.12 -5.89 -6.58
C CYS A 21 -13.46 -4.51 -6.49
N ASP A 22 -14.23 -3.50 -6.09
CA ASP A 22 -13.76 -2.11 -5.93
C ASP A 22 -12.66 -1.94 -4.88
N SER A 23 -12.60 -2.82 -3.88
CA SER A 23 -11.62 -2.78 -2.80
C SER A 23 -11.40 -4.16 -2.18
N THR A 24 -10.32 -4.32 -1.41
CA THR A 24 -10.10 -5.52 -0.61
C THR A 24 -11.17 -5.68 0.48
N SER A 25 -11.69 -4.58 1.02
CA SER A 25 -12.78 -4.61 2.01
C SER A 25 -14.11 -5.07 1.43
N SER A 26 -14.44 -4.68 0.18
CA SER A 26 -15.64 -5.17 -0.50
C SER A 26 -15.52 -6.65 -0.89
N ALA A 27 -14.32 -7.09 -1.29
CA ALA A 27 -14.06 -8.51 -1.54
C ALA A 27 -14.31 -9.38 -0.28
N LEU A 28 -13.88 -8.92 0.91
CA LEU A 28 -14.14 -9.63 2.16
C LEU A 28 -15.65 -9.76 2.46
N LYS A 29 -16.44 -8.70 2.20
CA LYS A 29 -17.90 -8.76 2.38
C LYS A 29 -18.56 -9.73 1.40
N SER A 30 -18.20 -9.64 0.12
CA SER A 30 -18.70 -10.56 -0.91
C SER A 30 -18.40 -12.02 -0.58
N ALA A 31 -17.23 -12.31 0.00
CA ALA A 31 -16.86 -13.65 0.40
C ALA A 31 -17.70 -14.24 1.56
N LEU A 32 -18.34 -13.39 2.38
CA LEU A 32 -19.27 -13.85 3.43
C LEU A 32 -20.62 -14.26 2.87
N GLU A 33 -21.07 -13.56 1.82
CA GLU A 33 -22.40 -13.73 1.23
C GLU A 33 -22.41 -14.81 0.13
N THR A 34 -21.23 -15.16 -0.39
CA THR A 34 -21.09 -16.08 -1.53
C THR A 34 -20.51 -17.42 -1.09
N PRO A 35 -21.27 -18.53 -1.14
CA PRO A 35 -20.76 -19.85 -0.85
C PRO A 35 -19.59 -20.24 -1.77
N ASN A 36 -18.64 -21.04 -1.26
CA ASN A 36 -17.47 -21.53 -2.00
C ASN A 36 -16.59 -20.41 -2.60
N SER A 37 -16.58 -19.23 -1.98
CA SER A 37 -15.73 -18.11 -2.39
C SER A 37 -14.64 -17.83 -1.35
N ALA A 38 -13.62 -17.09 -1.77
CA ALA A 38 -12.55 -16.61 -0.91
C ALA A 38 -12.11 -15.22 -1.36
N ALA A 39 -11.61 -14.41 -0.42
CA ALA A 39 -11.12 -13.08 -0.69
C ALA A 39 -9.65 -12.91 -0.33
N ILE A 40 -8.93 -12.16 -1.16
CA ILE A 40 -7.56 -11.71 -0.87
C ILE A 40 -7.65 -10.35 -0.17
N GLY A 41 -7.28 -10.31 1.10
CA GLY A 41 -7.34 -9.09 1.90
C GLY A 41 -6.43 -9.14 3.13
N SER A 42 -6.55 -8.11 3.97
CA SER A 42 -5.85 -8.09 5.26
C SER A 42 -6.42 -9.17 6.19
N ALA A 43 -5.54 -9.99 6.76
CA ALA A 43 -5.89 -11.02 7.75
C ALA A 43 -6.69 -10.43 8.93
N GLN A 44 -6.30 -9.24 9.39
CA GLN A 44 -7.00 -8.56 10.48
C GLN A 44 -8.40 -8.12 10.05
N ALA A 45 -8.54 -7.57 8.84
CA ALA A 45 -9.84 -7.13 8.32
C ALA A 45 -10.79 -8.33 8.13
N GLY A 46 -10.29 -9.47 7.65
CA GLY A 46 -11.07 -10.71 7.52
C GLY A 46 -11.61 -11.20 8.85
N LYS A 47 -10.75 -11.28 9.88
CA LYS A 47 -11.18 -11.68 11.24
C LYS A 47 -12.26 -10.75 11.81
N ASN A 48 -12.14 -9.45 11.59
CA ASN A 48 -13.10 -8.46 12.08
C ASN A 48 -14.50 -8.64 11.47
N VAL A 49 -14.61 -9.26 10.28
CA VAL A 49 -15.89 -9.55 9.62
C VAL A 49 -16.33 -11.01 9.77
N GLY A 50 -15.63 -11.80 10.60
CA GLY A 50 -15.99 -13.20 10.87
C GLY A 50 -15.43 -14.22 9.87
N LEU A 51 -14.51 -13.82 8.99
CA LEU A 51 -13.83 -14.75 8.08
C LEU A 51 -12.60 -15.39 8.74
N GLU A 52 -12.32 -16.63 8.33
CA GLU A 52 -11.11 -17.35 8.70
C GLU A 52 -9.98 -17.12 7.69
N VAL A 53 -8.74 -17.05 8.18
CA VAL A 53 -7.55 -16.90 7.33
C VAL A 53 -7.08 -18.28 6.87
N ILE A 54 -7.39 -18.62 5.62
CA ILE A 54 -7.00 -19.90 5.00
C ILE A 54 -5.49 -19.99 4.75
N LYS A 55 -4.88 -18.88 4.30
CA LYS A 55 -3.45 -18.81 3.99
C LYS A 55 -2.92 -17.38 4.12
N ALA A 56 -1.76 -17.22 4.76
CA ALA A 56 -1.07 -15.95 4.91
C ALA A 56 0.15 -15.84 3.97
N ASN A 57 0.66 -14.61 3.82
CA ASN A 57 1.88 -14.30 3.06
C ASN A 57 1.80 -14.69 1.57
N LEU A 58 0.67 -14.35 0.92
CA LEU A 58 0.40 -14.68 -0.49
C LEU A 58 1.16 -13.80 -1.49
N ALA A 59 1.66 -12.65 -1.04
CA ALA A 59 2.31 -11.67 -1.90
C ALA A 59 3.60 -12.23 -2.51
N ASN A 60 3.78 -12.00 -3.81
CA ASN A 60 4.95 -12.39 -4.59
C ASN A 60 6.25 -11.77 -4.04
N GLN A 61 6.15 -10.59 -3.43
CA GLN A 61 7.25 -9.87 -2.78
C GLN A 61 6.99 -9.81 -1.27
N LYS A 62 7.98 -10.22 -0.48
CA LYS A 62 7.90 -10.17 0.99
C LYS A 62 8.00 -8.75 1.54
N GLU A 63 8.82 -7.92 0.90
CA GLU A 63 9.01 -6.52 1.26
C GLU A 63 7.98 -5.63 0.55
N ASN A 64 6.74 -5.63 1.04
CA ASN A 64 5.65 -4.80 0.53
C ASN A 64 5.19 -3.82 1.61
N HIS A 65 5.76 -2.62 1.59
CA HIS A 65 5.54 -1.59 2.62
C HIS A 65 4.76 -0.41 2.06
N SER A 66 3.77 0.04 2.83
CA SER A 66 3.04 1.27 2.56
C SER A 66 3.52 2.37 3.50
N ARG A 67 4.07 3.46 2.95
CA ARG A 67 4.45 4.64 3.73
C ARG A 67 3.27 5.60 3.81
N PHE A 68 2.74 5.81 5.01
CA PHE A 68 1.68 6.79 5.28
C PHE A 68 2.29 8.12 5.77
N ILE A 69 1.62 9.23 5.45
CA ILE A 69 1.94 10.57 5.97
C ILE A 69 0.68 11.10 6.65
N VAL A 70 0.81 11.50 7.91
CA VAL A 70 -0.27 12.09 8.70
C VAL A 70 -0.13 13.61 8.67
N PHE A 71 -1.22 14.32 8.35
CA PHE A 71 -1.23 15.77 8.25
C PHE A 71 -1.99 16.41 9.42
N ALA A 72 -1.50 17.56 9.87
CA ALA A 72 -2.19 18.43 10.82
C ALA A 72 -2.48 19.79 10.16
N ARG A 73 -3.63 20.40 10.48
CA ARG A 73 -3.99 21.72 9.93
C ARG A 73 -3.12 22.85 10.46
N LYS A 74 -2.61 22.70 11.68
CA LYS A 74 -1.74 23.69 12.34
C LYS A 74 -0.33 23.11 12.46
N PRO A 75 0.72 23.95 12.29
CA PRO A 75 2.08 23.50 12.50
C PRO A 75 2.28 23.09 13.95
N LEU A 76 3.01 21.99 14.14
CA LEU A 76 3.46 21.55 15.45
C LEU A 76 4.92 21.93 15.61
N GLN A 77 5.27 22.48 16.77
CA GLN A 77 6.67 22.69 17.12
C GLN A 77 7.30 21.35 17.47
N VAL A 78 8.35 20.98 16.74
CA VAL A 78 9.11 19.75 16.97
C VAL A 78 10.49 20.17 17.46
N SER A 79 10.94 19.58 18.57
CA SER A 79 12.28 19.83 19.10
C SER A 79 13.35 19.51 18.06
N THR A 80 14.36 20.37 17.93
CA THR A 80 15.51 20.18 17.04
C THR A 80 16.40 19.00 17.45
N GLN A 81 16.21 18.47 18.66
CA GLN A 81 16.92 17.28 19.15
C GLN A 81 16.35 15.97 18.58
N ILE A 82 15.17 16.01 17.97
CA ILE A 82 14.53 14.82 17.37
C ILE A 82 14.97 14.73 15.91
N PRO A 83 15.51 13.59 15.45
CA PRO A 83 15.75 13.37 14.03
C PRO A 83 14.45 13.52 13.23
N THR A 84 14.42 14.48 12.31
CA THR A 84 13.24 14.77 11.50
C THR A 84 13.51 14.51 10.02
N LYS A 85 12.44 14.34 9.26
CA LYS A 85 12.48 14.27 7.80
C LYS A 85 11.57 15.37 7.26
N THR A 86 12.12 16.22 6.39
CA THR A 86 11.38 17.31 5.76
C THR A 86 10.96 16.90 4.36
N SER A 87 9.68 17.07 4.03
CA SER A 87 9.16 16.92 2.67
C SER A 87 8.95 18.30 2.07
N LEU A 88 9.57 18.57 0.92
CA LEU A 88 9.44 19.82 0.18
C LEU A 88 8.83 19.55 -1.20
N ILE A 89 7.95 20.45 -1.65
CA ILE A 89 7.52 20.54 -3.04
C ILE A 89 8.02 21.88 -3.56
N MET A 90 8.72 21.86 -4.69
CA MET A 90 9.27 23.05 -5.32
C MET A 90 9.16 22.96 -6.84
N SER A 91 9.23 24.10 -7.51
CA SER A 91 9.24 24.21 -8.96
C SER A 91 10.55 24.83 -9.43
N THR A 92 11.07 24.37 -10.57
CA THR A 92 12.29 24.88 -11.19
C THR A 92 12.00 25.43 -12.59
N LYS A 93 12.95 26.19 -13.17
CA LYS A 93 12.87 26.58 -14.58
C LYS A 93 12.97 25.34 -15.49
N GLN A 94 12.30 25.36 -16.64
CA GLN A 94 12.42 24.30 -17.65
C GLN A 94 13.63 24.56 -18.57
N GLN A 95 14.83 24.39 -18.03
CA GLN A 95 16.10 24.50 -18.76
C GLN A 95 17.05 23.40 -18.27
N ALA A 96 18.03 23.03 -19.11
CA ALA A 96 19.07 22.10 -18.71
C ALA A 96 19.80 22.61 -17.44
N GLY A 97 20.06 21.70 -16.49
CA GLY A 97 20.75 22.02 -15.24
C GLY A 97 19.86 22.47 -14.08
N SER A 98 18.64 22.96 -14.31
CA SER A 98 17.79 23.55 -13.25
C SER A 98 17.57 22.68 -12.01
N LEU A 99 17.29 21.39 -12.19
CA LEU A 99 17.09 20.48 -11.05
C LEU A 99 18.41 20.22 -10.32
N ALA A 100 19.53 20.11 -11.05
CA ALA A 100 20.84 19.89 -10.47
C ALA A 100 21.26 21.11 -9.61
N ASP A 101 21.12 22.32 -10.14
CA ASP A 101 21.40 23.56 -9.43
C ASP A 101 20.55 23.66 -8.14
N ALA A 102 19.26 23.32 -8.24
CA ALA A 102 18.36 23.37 -7.09
C ALA A 102 18.68 22.31 -6.02
N LEU A 103 19.20 21.14 -6.41
CA LEU A 103 19.60 20.09 -5.46
C LEU A 103 20.99 20.32 -4.86
N MET A 104 21.87 21.10 -5.50
CA MET A 104 23.22 21.37 -5.00
C MET A 104 23.24 22.03 -3.61
N ILE A 105 22.21 22.81 -3.26
CA ILE A 105 22.10 23.43 -1.93
C ILE A 105 21.99 22.41 -0.80
N PHE A 106 21.49 21.19 -1.05
CA PHE A 106 21.38 20.13 -0.05
C PHE A 106 22.65 19.29 0.07
N LYS A 107 23.61 19.45 -0.85
CA LYS A 107 24.89 18.72 -0.83
C LYS A 107 25.97 19.43 -0.01
N GLN A 108 25.86 20.75 0.13
CA GLN A 108 26.76 21.57 0.95
C GLN A 108 26.60 21.21 2.43
#